data_AF-A0A3N5V656-F1
#
_entry.id   AF-A0A3N5V656-F1
#
_cell.length_a   1.000
_cell.length_b   1.000
_cell.length_c   1.000
_cell.angle_alpha   90.00
_cell.angle_beta   90.00
_cell.angle_gamma   90.00
#
_symmetry.space_group_name_H-M   'P 1'
#
loop_
_entity.id
_entity.type
_entity.pdbx_description
1 polymer ?
#
loop_
_entity_poly.entity_id
_entity_poly.type
_entity_poly.pdbx_seq_one_letter_code
_entity_poly.pdbx_strand_id
1 'polypeptide(L)'
;MHTNSKTVEMKDRKVILSTLWIFAMFNYLYADVFILFFNPTAQKETLAMPQGAVLVFAILMETAIAMVLLSRVLKYGANRWVNIAAGVFHTAFVSWSLFGETQPLFYMFFAAIEIPCTLFIVWYAWKWRNPEG
;
A
#
# COMPACT_ATOMS: atom_id res chain seq x y z
N MET A 1 -10.16 22.65 26.41
CA MET A 1 -10.44 21.21 26.25
C MET A 1 -10.36 20.72 24.78
N HIS A 2 -10.80 21.51 23.79
CA HIS A 2 -10.80 21.09 22.35
C HIS A 2 -9.44 20.86 21.67
N THR A 3 -8.35 21.49 22.12
CA THR A 3 -7.01 21.33 21.54
C THR A 3 -6.40 19.95 21.84
N ASN A 4 -6.72 19.38 23.00
CA ASN A 4 -6.20 18.07 23.42
C ASN A 4 -6.89 16.92 22.64
N SER A 5 -8.18 17.06 22.32
CA SER A 5 -8.88 16.02 21.54
C SER A 5 -8.44 15.99 20.07
N LYS A 6 -8.25 17.16 19.43
CA LYS A 6 -7.75 17.25 18.04
C LYS A 6 -6.34 16.64 17.88
N THR A 7 -5.47 16.84 18.86
CA THR A 7 -4.10 16.31 18.83
C THR A 7 -4.06 14.80 19.03
N VAL A 8 -4.91 14.26 19.91
CA VAL A 8 -5.11 12.81 20.07
C VAL A 8 -5.66 12.19 18.78
N GLU A 9 -6.73 12.75 18.19
CA GLU A 9 -7.32 12.23 16.95
C GLU A 9 -6.31 12.24 15.79
N MET A 10 -5.50 13.29 15.66
CA MET A 10 -4.42 13.33 14.68
C MET A 10 -3.38 12.24 14.92
N LYS A 11 -2.96 12.02 16.16
CA LYS A 11 -1.97 11.00 16.51
C LYS A 11 -2.50 9.61 16.19
N ASP A 12 -3.76 9.34 16.52
CA ASP A 12 -4.43 8.07 16.23
C ASP A 12 -4.54 7.83 14.72
N ARG A 13 -4.90 8.84 13.93
CA ARG A 13 -4.93 8.74 12.46
C ARG A 13 -3.58 8.36 11.86
N LYS A 14 -2.49 8.99 12.32
CA LYS A 14 -1.13 8.67 11.87
C LYS A 14 -0.74 7.24 12.24
N VAL A 15 -1.13 6.77 13.42
CA VAL A 15 -0.91 5.40 13.87
C VAL A 15 -1.66 4.42 12.97
N ILE A 16 -2.95 4.67 12.73
CA ILE A 16 -3.80 3.81 11.90
C ILE A 16 -3.27 3.72 10.47
N LEU A 17 -2.92 4.85 9.84
CA LEU A 17 -2.33 4.86 8.49
C LEU A 17 -1.05 4.03 8.43
N SER A 18 -0.14 4.20 9.39
CA SER A 18 1.09 3.41 9.49
C SER A 18 0.80 1.91 9.64
N THR A 19 -0.16 1.54 10.49
CA THR A 19 -0.58 0.14 10.68
C THR A 19 -1.19 -0.45 9.42
N LEU A 20 -1.98 0.32 8.67
CA LEU A 20 -2.55 -0.12 7.39
C LEU A 20 -1.46 -0.40 6.34
N TRP A 21 -0.41 0.44 6.27
CA TRP A 21 0.73 0.18 5.38
C TRP A 21 1.52 -1.06 5.79
N ILE A 22 1.68 -1.32 7.10
CA ILE A 22 2.28 -2.57 7.59
C ILE A 22 1.44 -3.77 7.14
N PHE A 23 0.12 -3.68 7.32
CA PHE A 23 -0.80 -4.72 6.89
C PHE A 23 -0.75 -4.97 5.38
N ALA A 24 -0.79 -3.91 4.56
CA ALA A 24 -0.69 -4.01 3.10
C ALA A 24 0.63 -4.64 2.66
N MET A 25 1.76 -4.18 3.23
CA MET A 25 3.09 -4.71 2.94
C MET A 25 3.20 -6.22 3.22
N PHE A 26 2.61 -6.72 4.32
CA PHE A 26 2.59 -8.17 4.57
C PHE A 26 1.75 -8.92 3.55
N ASN A 27 0.61 -8.39 3.10
CA ASN A 27 -0.18 -9.02 2.05
C ASN A 27 0.60 -9.10 0.74
N TYR A 28 1.22 -8.00 0.31
CA TYR A 28 2.08 -7.99 -0.89
C TYR A 28 3.20 -9.02 -0.80
N LEU A 29 3.91 -9.04 0.33
CA LEU A 29 5.00 -9.98 0.55
C LEU A 29 4.53 -11.43 0.42
N TYR A 30 3.39 -11.78 1.04
CA TYR A 30 2.88 -13.14 0.94
C TYR A 30 2.28 -13.46 -0.42
N ALA A 31 1.66 -12.50 -1.12
CA ALA A 31 1.22 -12.68 -2.49
C ALA A 31 2.40 -13.02 -3.42
N ASP A 32 3.49 -12.26 -3.31
CA ASP A 32 4.72 -12.44 -4.08
C ASP A 32 5.43 -13.77 -3.75
N VAL A 33 5.53 -14.11 -2.46
CA VAL A 33 6.10 -15.41 -2.05
C VAL A 33 5.24 -16.55 -2.61
N PHE A 34 3.92 -16.48 -2.48
CA PHE A 34 3.06 -17.56 -2.93
C PHE A 34 3.10 -17.73 -4.45
N ILE A 35 3.06 -16.63 -5.22
CA ILE A 35 3.13 -16.73 -6.68
C ILE A 35 4.47 -17.31 -7.13
N LEU A 36 5.58 -16.92 -6.50
CA LEU A 36 6.89 -17.45 -6.86
C LEU A 36 7.10 -18.92 -6.46
N PHE A 37 6.52 -19.37 -5.34
CA PHE A 37 6.64 -20.75 -4.87
C PHE A 37 5.67 -21.72 -5.56
N PHE A 38 4.45 -21.29 -5.87
CA PHE A 38 3.38 -22.16 -6.36
C PHE A 38 3.07 -21.98 -7.85
N ASN A 39 3.67 -21.00 -8.53
CA ASN A 39 3.53 -20.81 -9.98
C ASN A 39 4.89 -20.85 -10.70
N PRO A 40 5.30 -22.02 -11.24
CA PRO A 40 6.56 -22.18 -11.95
C PRO A 40 6.73 -21.29 -13.19
N THR A 41 5.62 -20.92 -13.84
CA THR A 41 5.65 -20.00 -14.99
C THR A 41 6.04 -18.60 -14.53
N ALA A 42 5.35 -18.08 -13.51
CA ALA A 42 5.66 -16.76 -12.93
C ALA A 42 7.09 -16.70 -12.36
N GLN A 43 7.57 -17.79 -11.77
CA GLN A 43 8.96 -17.89 -11.30
C GLN A 43 9.97 -17.72 -12.45
N LYS A 44 9.76 -18.42 -13.58
CA LYS A 44 10.63 -18.31 -14.76
C LYS A 44 10.60 -16.92 -15.37
N GLU A 45 9.41 -16.31 -15.47
CA GLU A 45 9.25 -14.95 -15.98
C GLU A 45 9.97 -13.92 -15.12
N THR A 46 9.84 -14.05 -13.79
CA THR A 46 10.51 -13.16 -12.83
C THR A 46 12.03 -13.26 -12.93
N LEU A 47 12.57 -14.48 -13.10
CA LEU A 47 14.02 -14.69 -13.27
C LEU A 47 14.56 -14.16 -14.61
N ALA A 48 13.71 -14.06 -15.63
CA ALA A 48 14.07 -13.53 -16.94
C ALA A 48 13.89 -12.00 -17.05
N MET A 49 13.38 -11.34 -16.02
CA MET A 49 13.11 -9.91 -16.06
C MET A 49 14.40 -9.07 -16.21
N PRO A 50 14.40 -8.04 -17.08
CA PRO A 50 15.50 -7.08 -17.15
C PRO A 50 15.72 -6.38 -15.81
N GLN A 51 16.98 -6.09 -15.48
CA GLN A 51 17.35 -5.40 -14.23
C GLN A 51 16.59 -4.09 -14.01
N GLY A 52 16.30 -3.35 -15.09
CA GLY A 52 15.50 -2.12 -15.03
C GLY A 52 14.07 -2.36 -14.56
N ALA A 53 13.43 -3.45 -14.98
CA ALA A 53 12.09 -3.79 -14.52
C ALA A 53 12.09 -4.18 -13.03
N VAL A 54 13.06 -5.00 -12.61
CA VAL A 54 13.24 -5.38 -11.20
C VAL A 54 13.43 -4.14 -10.31
N LEU A 55 14.21 -3.16 -10.76
CA LEU A 55 14.38 -1.89 -10.03
C LEU A 55 13.05 -1.13 -9.87
N VAL A 56 12.20 -1.12 -10.89
CA VAL A 56 10.88 -0.47 -10.81
C VAL A 56 10.00 -1.13 -9.75
N PHE A 57 9.94 -2.46 -9.70
CA PHE A 57 9.19 -3.17 -8.63
C PHE A 57 9.80 -2.93 -7.25
N ALA A 58 11.13 -2.92 -7.13
CA ALA A 58 11.80 -2.61 -5.87
C ALA A 58 11.44 -1.19 -5.37
N ILE A 59 11.46 -0.19 -6.25
CA ILE A 59 11.04 1.18 -5.91
C ILE A 59 9.56 1.22 -5.52
N LEU A 60 8.69 0.50 -6.24
CA LEU A 60 7.28 0.40 -5.91
C LEU A 60 7.08 -0.14 -4.49
N MET A 61 7.75 -1.23 -4.13
CA MET A 61 7.65 -1.81 -2.79
C MET A 61 8.25 -0.90 -1.72
N GLU A 62 9.35 -0.22 -2.02
CA GLU A 62 9.95 0.77 -1.14
C GLU A 62 8.98 1.91 -0.81
N THR A 63 8.08 2.29 -1.73
CA THR A 63 7.06 3.30 -1.41
C THR A 63 6.13 2.83 -0.28
N ALA A 64 5.70 1.56 -0.27
CA ALA A 64 4.85 1.03 0.80
C ALA A 64 5.62 0.96 2.13
N ILE A 65 6.89 0.53 2.10
CA ILE A 65 7.78 0.49 3.27
C ILE A 65 7.98 1.90 3.83
N ALA A 66 8.32 2.87 2.99
CA ALA A 66 8.52 4.26 3.39
C ALA A 66 7.26 4.85 4.02
N MET A 67 6.07 4.52 3.49
CA MET A 67 4.80 5.01 4.01
C MET A 67 4.50 4.56 5.44
N VAL A 68 5.06 3.45 5.91
CA VAL A 68 5.00 3.04 7.32
C VAL A 68 5.60 4.12 8.23
N LEU A 69 6.75 4.67 7.86
CA LEU A 69 7.45 5.71 8.62
C LEU A 69 6.87 7.10 8.34
N LEU A 70 6.64 7.43 7.06
CA LEU A 70 6.17 8.75 6.65
C LEU A 70 4.79 9.06 7.23
N SER A 71 3.91 8.07 7.37
CA SER A 71 2.61 8.24 8.01
C SER A 71 2.71 8.70 9.47
N ARG A 72 3.83 8.43 10.15
CA ARG A 72 4.10 8.84 11.54
C ARG A 72 4.76 10.21 11.63
N VAL A 73 5.73 10.46 10.74
CA VAL A 73 6.63 11.61 10.84
C VAL A 73 6.07 12.86 10.14
N LEU A 74 5.39 12.70 9.01
CA LEU A 74 4.93 13.85 8.23
C LEU A 74 3.85 14.68 8.93
N LYS A 75 3.90 15.99 8.71
CA LYS A 75 2.85 16.95 9.10
C LYS A 75 1.56 16.67 8.33
N TYR A 76 0.41 17.05 8.89
CA TYR A 76 -0.92 16.74 8.36
C TYR A 76 -1.06 16.93 6.84
N GLY A 77 -0.72 18.11 6.30
CA GLY A 77 -0.91 18.42 4.89
C GLY A 77 -0.15 17.49 3.95
N ALA A 78 1.15 17.32 4.20
CA ALA A 78 1.98 16.42 3.40
C ALA A 78 1.52 14.95 3.57
N ASN A 79 1.29 14.52 4.82
CA ASN A 79 0.91 13.16 5.16
C ASN A 79 -0.38 12.71 4.46
N ARG A 80 -1.37 13.60 4.41
CA ARG A 80 -2.62 13.37 3.69
C ARG A 80 -2.38 13.10 2.21
N TRP A 81 -1.66 13.98 1.52
CA TRP A 81 -1.45 13.86 0.08
C TRP A 81 -0.57 12.68 -0.30
N VAL A 82 0.50 12.40 0.46
CA VAL A 82 1.35 11.23 0.15
C VAL A 82 0.62 9.91 0.37
N ASN A 83 -0.25 9.81 1.37
CA ASN A 83 -1.09 8.61 1.57
C ASN A 83 -2.08 8.40 0.44
N ILE A 84 -2.72 9.48 -0.03
CA ILE A 84 -3.63 9.43 -1.18
C ILE A 84 -2.88 8.99 -2.43
N ALA A 85 -1.75 9.62 -2.74
CA ALA A 85 -0.96 9.31 -3.92
C ALA A 85 -0.45 7.87 -3.91
N ALA A 86 0.16 7.43 -2.80
CA ALA A 86 0.67 6.07 -2.65
C ALA A 86 -0.47 5.04 -2.68
N GLY A 87 -1.58 5.29 -1.98
CA GLY A 87 -2.73 4.39 -1.96
C GLY A 87 -3.37 4.22 -3.36
N VAL A 88 -3.51 5.30 -4.13
CA VAL A 88 -4.00 5.23 -5.52
C VAL A 88 -3.02 4.46 -6.40
N PHE A 89 -1.72 4.76 -6.27
CA PHE A 89 -0.66 4.10 -7.05
C PHE A 89 -0.65 2.58 -6.84
N HIS A 90 -0.65 2.12 -5.57
CA HIS A 90 -0.70 0.70 -5.24
C HIS A 90 -2.02 0.04 -5.67
N THR A 91 -3.16 0.72 -5.48
CA THR A 91 -4.45 0.19 -5.95
C THR A 91 -4.45 -0.04 -7.46
N ALA A 92 -3.96 0.94 -8.22
CA ALA A 92 -3.88 0.86 -9.68
C ALA A 92 -2.95 -0.28 -10.11
N PHE A 93 -1.81 -0.45 -9.43
CA PHE A 93 -0.86 -1.49 -9.74
C PHE A 93 -1.39 -2.91 -9.44
N VAL A 94 -2.00 -3.14 -8.28
CA VAL A 94 -2.63 -4.43 -7.95
C VAL A 94 -3.81 -4.72 -8.86
N SER A 95 -4.58 -3.70 -9.23
CA SER A 95 -5.67 -3.87 -10.19
C SER A 95 -5.12 -4.18 -11.59
N TRP A 96 -4.01 -3.55 -11.98
CA TRP A 96 -3.31 -3.83 -13.22
C TRP A 96 -2.82 -5.28 -13.30
N SER A 97 -2.26 -5.81 -12.21
CA SER A 97 -1.74 -7.19 -12.18
C SER A 97 -2.82 -8.27 -12.31
N LEU A 98 -4.08 -7.93 -12.05
CA LEU A 98 -5.22 -8.82 -12.29
C LEU A 98 -5.65 -8.86 -13.77
N PHE A 99 -5.25 -7.90 -14.60
CA PHE A 99 -5.53 -7.93 -16.03
C PHE A 99 -4.51 -8.80 -16.75
N GLY A 100 -4.96 -9.87 -17.42
CA GLY A 100 -4.11 -10.77 -18.18
C GLY A 100 -4.60 -12.20 -18.12
N GLU A 101 -3.66 -13.14 -18.00
CA GLU A 101 -3.96 -14.56 -17.81
C GLU A 101 -4.68 -14.83 -16.49
N THR A 102 -5.42 -15.93 -16.44
CA THR A 102 -6.15 -16.35 -15.23
C THR A 102 -5.19 -16.53 -14.06
N GLN A 103 -5.26 -15.60 -13.10
CA GLN A 103 -4.42 -15.64 -11.92
C GLN A 103 -4.82 -16.80 -10.99
N PRO A 104 -3.86 -17.40 -10.25
CA PRO A 104 -4.18 -18.40 -9.25
C PRO A 104 -5.15 -17.89 -8.18
N LEU A 105 -5.97 -18.78 -7.63
CA LEU A 105 -6.98 -18.42 -6.60
C LEU A 105 -6.38 -17.69 -5.39
N PHE A 106 -5.18 -18.09 -4.93
CA PHE A 106 -4.51 -17.43 -3.80
C PHE A 106 -4.13 -15.99 -4.14
N TYR A 107 -3.74 -15.71 -5.38
CA TYR A 107 -3.33 -14.37 -5.80
C TYR A 107 -4.55 -13.45 -5.83
N MET A 108 -5.67 -13.94 -6.38
CA MET A 108 -6.94 -13.21 -6.35
C MET A 108 -7.45 -12.96 -4.93
N PHE A 109 -7.22 -13.89 -4.01
CA PHE A 109 -7.56 -13.70 -2.59
C PHE A 109 -6.76 -12.55 -1.96
N PHE A 110 -5.43 -12.51 -2.16
CA PHE A 110 -4.61 -11.39 -1.68
C PHE A 110 -5.03 -10.06 -2.32
N ALA A 111 -5.20 -10.02 -3.64
CA ALA A 111 -5.63 -8.82 -4.35
C ALA A 111 -7.00 -8.29 -3.86
N ALA A 112 -7.93 -9.20 -3.52
CA ALA A 112 -9.23 -8.85 -2.94
C ALA A 112 -9.14 -8.26 -1.53
N ILE A 113 -8.02 -8.41 -0.82
CA ILE A 113 -7.74 -7.77 0.48
C ILE A 113 -6.94 -6.49 0.28
N GLU A 114 -5.94 -6.52 -0.59
CA GLU A 114 -5.04 -5.41 -0.90
C GLU A 114 -5.78 -4.21 -1.46
N ILE A 115 -6.63 -4.42 -2.48
CA ILE A 115 -7.38 -3.33 -3.14
C ILE A 115 -8.29 -2.60 -2.15
N PRO A 116 -9.14 -3.26 -1.36
CA PRO A 116 -9.91 -2.58 -0.32
C PRO A 116 -9.05 -1.89 0.73
N CYS A 117 -7.91 -2.47 1.11
CA CYS A 117 -7.01 -1.87 2.09
C CYS A 117 -6.44 -0.54 1.58
N THR A 118 -5.90 -0.51 0.36
CA THR A 118 -5.33 0.71 -0.22
C THR A 118 -6.39 1.75 -0.54
N LEU A 119 -7.57 1.34 -1.01
CA LEU A 119 -8.72 2.24 -1.17
C LEU A 119 -9.16 2.83 0.17
N PHE A 120 -9.13 2.03 1.24
CA PHE A 120 -9.42 2.52 2.59
C PHE A 120 -8.37 3.52 3.05
N ILE A 121 -7.07 3.30 2.79
CA ILE A 121 -6.01 4.28 3.08
C ILE A 121 -6.32 5.61 2.37
N VAL A 122 -6.64 5.58 1.07
CA VAL A 122 -7.00 6.77 0.27
C VAL A 122 -8.20 7.48 0.89
N TRP A 123 -9.28 6.76 1.14
CA TRP A 123 -10.49 7.32 1.74
C TRP A 123 -10.23 7.90 3.13
N TYR A 124 -9.47 7.20 3.96
CA TYR A 124 -9.19 7.58 5.34
C TYR A 124 -8.33 8.84 5.40
N ALA A 125 -7.33 8.95 4.52
CA ALA A 125 -6.54 10.14 4.32
C ALA A 125 -7.36 11.29 3.72
N TRP A 126 -8.25 11.01 2.76
CA TRP A 126 -9.13 12.01 2.15
C TRP A 126 -10.10 12.63 3.16
N LYS A 127 -10.70 11.81 4.04
CA LYS A 127 -11.61 12.24 5.10
C LYS A 127 -10.90 12.93 6.26
N TRP A 128 -9.57 12.96 6.29
CA TRP A 128 -8.82 13.70 7.29
C TRP A 128 -9.05 15.20 7.09
N ARG A 129 -9.88 15.79 7.96
CA ARG A 129 -10.22 17.23 7.96
C ARG A 129 -9.03 18.03 8.46
N ASN A 130 -8.88 19.26 7.94
CA ASN A 130 -7.80 20.15 8.33
C ASN A 130 -7.91 20.48 9.83
N PRO A 131 -6.91 20.10 10.67
CA PRO A 131 -6.90 20.46 12.08
C PRO A 131 -6.77 21.96 12.32
N GLU A 132 -6.18 22.68 11.35
CA GLU A 132 -5.87 24.11 11.38
C GLU A 132 -6.97 24.99 10.76
N GLY A 133 -8.13 24.41 10.42
CA GLY A 133 -9.36 25.10 10.02
C GLY A 133 -10.45 25.01 11.08
#